data_AF-A0A7X6ZD44-F1
#
_entry.id   AF-A0A7X6ZD44-F1
#
_cell.length_a   1.000
_cell.length_b   1.000
_cell.length_c   1.000
_cell.angle_alpha   90.00
_cell.angle_beta   90.00
_cell.angle_gamma   90.00
#
_symmetry.space_group_name_H-M   'P 1'
#
loop_
_entity.id
_entity.type
_entity.pdbx_description
1 polymer ?
#
loop_
_entity_poly.entity_id
_entity_poly.type
_entity_poly.pdbx_seq_one_letter_code
_entity_poly.pdbx_strand_id
1 'polypeptide(L)' 'MMVIKFETALLKLEKIVQALENEELELEESIKLFEEGIKLSLFCQQELERADGKIQQLMQNLQGDLELVEVEINE' A
#
# COMPACT_ATOMS: atom_id res chain seq x y z
N MET A 1 -14.82 2.96 10.10
CA MET A 1 -13.42 2.46 10.10
C MET A 1 -12.55 3.58 9.56
N MET A 2 -11.54 4.03 10.30
CA MET A 2 -10.71 5.16 9.90
C MET A 2 -9.62 4.66 8.95
N VAL A 3 -9.70 5.04 7.67
CA VAL A 3 -8.71 4.66 6.65
C VAL A 3 -7.47 5.52 6.86
N ILE A 4 -6.32 4.90 7.12
CA ILE A 4 -5.04 5.60 7.20
C ILE A 4 -4.64 6.02 5.78
N LYS A 5 -4.14 7.25 5.59
CA LYS A 5 -3.62 7.71 4.29
C LYS A 5 -2.24 7.13 4.03
N PHE A 6 -1.90 6.90 2.76
CA PHE A 6 -0.59 6.39 2.32
C PHE A 6 0.57 7.19 2.94
N GLU A 7 0.56 8.51 2.83
CA GLU A 7 1.63 9.39 3.31
C GLU A 7 1.79 9.31 4.83
N THR A 8 0.68 9.09 5.54
CA THR A 8 0.70 8.92 7.00
C THR A 8 1.27 7.56 7.39
N ALA A 9 0.93 6.49 6.65
CA ALA A 9 1.48 5.17 6.88
C ALA A 9 2.99 5.12 6.58
N LEU A 10 3.41 5.73 5.47
CA LEU A 10 4.82 5.83 5.10
C LEU A 10 5.62 6.60 6.14
N LEU A 11 5.15 7.76 6.59
CA LEU A 11 5.82 8.55 7.63
C LEU A 11 5.93 7.77 8.96
N LYS A 12 4.92 6.98 9.31
CA LYS A 12 4.99 6.12 10.50
C LYS A 12 6.02 5.00 10.32
N LEU A 13 6.06 4.36 9.15
CA LEU A 13 7.02 3.32 8.85
C LEU A 13 8.45 3.85 8.92
N GLU A 14 8.73 5.04 8.38
CA GLU A 14 10.04 5.70 8.48
C GLU A 14 10.45 5.92 9.94
N LYS A 15 9.53 6.37 10.80
CA LYS A 15 9.79 6.55 12.23
C LYS A 15 10.06 5.24 12.95
N ILE A 16 9.37 4.17 12.57
CA ILE A 16 9.61 2.83 13.12
C ILE A 16 11.01 2.35 12.74
N VAL A 17 11.41 2.51 11.47
CA VAL A 17 12.76 2.15 11.02
C VAL A 17 13.81 2.92 11.81
N GLN A 18 13.64 4.23 11.96
CA GLN A 18 14.54 5.06 12.78
C GLN A 18 14.59 4.61 14.25
N ALA A 19 13.46 4.20 14.82
CA ALA A 19 13.41 3.70 16.20
C ALA A 19 14.12 2.36 16.35
N LEU A 20 13.98 1.46 15.36
CA LEU A 20 14.65 0.15 15.33
C LEU A 20 16.18 0.25 15.16
N GLU A 21 16.70 1.36 14.68
CA GLU A 21 18.14 1.64 14.60
C GLU A 21 18.76 2.04 15.96
N ASN A 22 17.93 2.26 16.99
CA ASN A 22 18.42 2.61 18.32
C ASN A 22 18.92 1.38 19.09
N GLU A 23 20.19 1.38 19.48
CA GLU A 23 20.84 0.31 20.24
C GLU A 23 20.31 0.16 21.68
N GLU A 24 19.65 1.19 22.23
CA GLU A 24 19.07 1.16 23.58
C GLU A 24 17.63 0.60 23.62
N LEU A 25 17.11 0.12 22.48
CA LEU A 25 15.75 -0.39 22.37
C LEU A 25 15.61 -1.77 23.03
N GLU A 26 14.65 -1.90 23.94
CA GLU A 26 14.35 -3.17 24.61
C GLU A 26 13.81 -4.22 23.62
N LEU A 27 14.15 -5.49 23.84
CA LEU A 27 13.79 -6.58 22.92
C LEU A 27 12.27 -6.64 22.65
N GLU A 28 11.46 -6.55 23.70
CA GLU A 28 9.99 -6.59 23.58
C GLU A 28 9.45 -5.40 22.76
N GLU A 29 10.07 -4.23 22.87
CA GLU A 29 9.69 -3.04 22.10
C GLU A 29 10.10 -3.17 20.64
N SER A 30 11.30 -3.71 20.36
CA SER A 30 11.76 -3.99 19.00
C SER A 30 10.84 -4.96 18.26
N ILE A 31 10.32 -5.99 18.93
CA ILE A 31 9.37 -6.94 18.34
C ILE A 31 8.06 -6.23 17.98
N LYS A 32 7.52 -5.40 18.88
CA LYS A 32 6.28 -4.63 18.62
C LYS A 32 6.43 -3.67 17.45
N LEU A 33 7.54 -2.92 17.42
CA LEU A 33 7.86 -2.00 16.34
C LEU A 33 8.04 -2.73 15.01
N PHE A 34 8.69 -3.89 15.02
CA PHE A 34 8.85 -4.73 13.84
C PHE A 34 7.49 -5.22 13.30
N GLU A 35 6.61 -5.73 14.16
CA GLU A 35 5.26 -6.15 13.76
C GLU A 35 4.43 -5.00 13.16
N GLU A 36 4.49 -3.81 13.76
CA GLU A 36 3.82 -2.63 13.22
C GLU A 36 4.43 -2.21 11.87
N GLY A 37 5.76 -2.25 11.76
CA GLY A 37 6.49 -1.95 10.53
C GLY A 37 6.09 -2.86 9.38
N ILE A 38 5.96 -4.17 9.62
CA ILE A 38 5.48 -5.14 8.62
C ILE A 38 4.07 -4.80 8.15
N LYS A 39 3.15 -4.50 9.08
CA LYS A 39 1.77 -4.14 8.74
C LYS A 39 1.70 -2.87 7.89
N LEU A 40 2.48 -1.84 8.24
CA LEU A 40 2.54 -0.59 7.48
C LEU A 40 3.18 -0.79 6.11
N SER A 41 4.24 -1.60 6.01
CA SER A 41 4.91 -1.93 4.74
C SER A 41 3.95 -2.63 3.77
N LEU A 42 3.21 -3.64 4.25
CA LEU A 42 2.17 -4.33 3.47
C LEU A 42 1.07 -3.35 3.01
N PHE A 43 0.61 -2.47 3.89
CA PHE A 43 -0.37 -1.45 3.54
C PHE A 43 0.15 -0.52 2.43
N CYS A 44 1.37 0.00 2.57
CA CYS A 44 1.98 0.88 1.57
C CYS A 44 2.11 0.18 0.21
N GLN A 45 2.54 -1.09 0.20
CA GLN A 45 2.61 -1.88 -1.03
C GLN A 45 1.26 -1.99 -1.72
N GLN A 46 0.19 -2.33 -0.98
CA GLN A 46 -1.16 -2.46 -1.54
C GLN A 46 -1.71 -1.14 -2.09
N GLU A 47 -1.42 -0.01 -1.45
CA GLU A 47 -1.83 1.30 -1.97
C GLU A 47 -1.07 1.67 -3.25
N LEU A 48 0.22 1.34 -3.35
CA LEU A 48 1.01 1.53 -4.57
C LEU A 48 0.51 0.65 -5.72
N GLU A 49 0.20 -0.63 -5.45
CA GLU A 49 -0.39 -1.54 -6.44
C GLU A 49 -1.74 -1.02 -6.96
N ARG A 50 -2.60 -0.51 -6.06
CA ARG A 50 -3.86 0.13 -6.47
C ARG A 50 -3.64 1.38 -7.31
N ALA A 51 -2.64 2.19 -6.97
CA ALA A 51 -2.30 3.38 -7.74
C ALA A 51 -1.79 3.01 -9.14
N ASP A 52 -0.89 2.03 -9.25
CA ASP A 52 -0.35 1.55 -10.52
C ASP A 52 -1.46 0.97 -11.40
N GLY A 53 -2.32 0.10 -10.87
CA GLY A 53 -3.45 -0.45 -11.62
C GLY A 53 -4.38 0.63 -12.19
N LYS A 54 -4.59 1.72 -11.43
CA LYS A 54 -5.38 2.86 -11.90
C LYS A 54 -4.67 3.64 -13.01
N ILE A 55 -3.34 3.77 -12.94
CA ILE A 55 -2.53 4.37 -14.02
C ILE A 55 -2.62 3.51 -15.27
N GLN A 56 -2.45 2.19 -15.17
CA GLN A 56 -2.55 1.27 -16.30
C GLN A 56 -3.92 1.36 -17.00
N GLN A 57 -5.02 1.38 -16.24
CA GLN A 57 -6.36 1.56 -16.79
C GLN A 57 -6.51 2.90 -17.53
N LEU A 58 -5.98 3.99 -16.97
CA LEU A 58 -6.03 5.29 -17.63
C LEU A 58 -5.20 5.30 -18.92
N MET A 59 -4.04 4.65 -18.93
CA MET A 59 -3.20 4.52 -20.12
C MET A 59 -3.87 3.67 -21.22
N GLN A 60 -4.51 2.55 -20.87
CA GLN A 60 -5.30 1.74 -21.81
C GLN A 60 -6.45 2.56 -22.43
N ASN A 61 -7.18 3.31 -21.60
CA ASN A 61 -8.27 4.18 -22.06
C ASN A 61 -7.77 5.32 -22.99
N LEU A 62 -6.59 5.88 -22.72
CA LEU A 62 -5.96 6.91 -23.55
C LEU A 62 -5.47 6.36 -24.89
N GLN A 63 -5.06 5.08 -24.93
CA GLN A 63 -4.52 4.43 -26.13
C GLN A 63 -5.62 3.87 -27.06
N GLY A 64 -6.89 3.88 -26.62
CA GLY A 64 -8.05 3.70 -27.48
C GLY A 64 -8.50 2.27 -27.73
N ASP A 65 -8.00 1.27 -26.99
CA ASP A 65 -8.55 -0.09 -27.05
C ASP A 65 -9.71 -0.23 -26.06
N LEU A 66 -10.91 0.05 -26.55
CA LEU A 66 -12.13 -0.56 -26.06
C LEU A 66 -12.08 -2.04 -26.45
N GLU A 67 -11.59 -2.91 -25.58
CA GLU A 67 -11.99 -4.30 -25.67
C GLU A 67 -13.49 -4.34 -25.36
N LEU A 68 -14.26 -4.62 -26.42
CA LEU A 68 -15.67 -4.96 -26.35
C LEU A 68 -15.80 -6.14 -25.38
N VAL A 69 -16.20 -5.87 -24.14
CA VAL A 69 -16.77 -6.94 -23.33
C VAL A 69 -18.09 -7.27 -23.98
N GLU A 70 -18.16 -8.44 -24.63
CA GLU A 70 -19.44 -9.04 -24.99
C GLU A 70 -20.28 -9.10 -23.73
N VAL A 71 -21.27 -8.21 -23.63
CA VAL A 71 -22.32 -8.35 -22.64
C VAL A 71 -23.10 -9.58 -23.07
N GLU A 72 -22.90 -10.70 -22.36
CA GLU A 72 -23.87 -11.80 -22.38
C GLU A 72 -25.19 -11.23 -21.85
N ILE A 73 -26.04 -10.80 -22.78
CA ILE A 73 -27.47 -10.58 -22.50
C ILE A 73 -28.04 -11.99 -22.34
N ASN A 74 -28.02 -12.47 -21.09
CA ASN A 74 -28.79 -13.64 -20.72
C ASN A 74 -30.27 -13.24 -20.69
N GLU A 75 -31.02 -13.78 -21.65
CA GLU A 75 -32.50 -13.78 -21.66
C GLU A 75 -33.07 -14.50 -20.43
#